data_AF-A0AA43DIH1-F1
#
_entry.id   AF-A0AA43DIH1-F1
#
_cell.length_a   1.000
_cell.length_b   1.000
_cell.length_c   1.000
_cell.angle_alpha   90.00
_cell.angle_beta   90.00
_cell.angle_gamma   90.00
#
_symmetry.space_group_name_H-M   'P 1'
#
loop_
_entity.id
_entity.type
_entity.pdbx_description
1 polymer ?
#
loop_
_entity_poly.entity_id
_entity_poly.type
_entity_poly.pdbx_seq_one_letter_code
_entity_poly.pdbx_strand_id
1 'polypeptide(L)' 'MPCAECGASLAMDERADHVCDPERRLEYRLLQLRDEVDGFEDGLCGYLDSPQGRFAQWLAERDRHRPKG' A
#
# COMPACT_ATOMS: atom_id res chain seq x y z
N MET A 1 -22.81 -8.09 -10.41
CA MET A 1 -21.46 -8.66 -10.15
C MET A 1 -20.46 -7.51 -10.11
N PRO A 2 -19.52 -7.49 -9.15
CA PRO A 2 -18.54 -6.40 -9.07
C PRO A 2 -17.52 -6.47 -10.21
N CYS A 3 -17.20 -5.33 -10.80
CA CYS A 3 -16.06 -5.19 -11.70
C CYS A 3 -14.77 -5.42 -10.92
N ALA A 4 -13.90 -6.32 -11.41
CA ALA A 4 -12.65 -6.64 -10.73
C ALA A 4 -11.62 -5.50 -10.77
N GLU A 5 -11.80 -4.51 -11.66
CA GLU A 5 -10.86 -3.41 -11.82
C GLU A 5 -11.24 -2.16 -11.02
N CYS A 6 -12.54 -1.83 -10.90
CA CYS A 6 -13.01 -0.60 -10.24
C CYS A 6 -14.06 -0.84 -9.15
N GLY A 7 -14.42 -2.08 -8.84
CA GLY A 7 -15.40 -2.42 -7.82
C GLY A 7 -16.82 -1.91 -8.09
N ALA A 8 -17.14 -1.50 -9.31
CA ALA A 8 -18.50 -1.13 -9.69
C ALA A 8 -19.42 -2.35 -9.65
N SER A 9 -20.58 -2.23 -9.01
CA SER A 9 -21.62 -3.27 -9.05
C SER A 9 -22.37 -3.17 -10.36
N LEU A 10 -22.10 -4.10 -11.29
CA LEU A 10 -22.68 -4.10 -12.62
C LEU A 10 -23.84 -5.10 -12.73
N ALA A 11 -24.88 -4.75 -13.50
CA ALA A 11 -25.82 -5.72 -14.02
C ALA A 11 -25.15 -6.65 -15.04
N MET A 12 -25.83 -7.74 -15.44
CA MET A 12 -25.26 -8.74 -16.35
C MET A 12 -25.11 -8.24 -17.78
N ASP A 13 -26.08 -7.46 -18.24
CA ASP A 13 -26.15 -6.83 -19.55
C ASP A 13 -25.19 -5.65 -19.68
N GLU A 14 -24.95 -4.88 -18.61
CA GLU A 14 -24.05 -3.72 -18.60
C GLU A 14 -22.56 -4.09 -18.61
N ARG A 15 -22.22 -5.36 -18.40
CA ARG A 15 -20.83 -5.78 -18.18
C ARG A 15 -19.97 -5.67 -19.43
N ALA A 16 -20.53 -5.99 -20.60
CA ALA A 16 -19.78 -6.03 -21.86
C ALA A 16 -19.31 -4.63 -22.28
N ASP A 17 -20.12 -3.61 -22.00
CA ASP A 17 -19.88 -2.22 -22.40
C ASP A 17 -19.31 -1.36 -21.26
N HIS A 18 -19.04 -1.97 -20.10
CA HIS A 18 -18.55 -1.24 -18.94
C HIS A 18 -17.13 -0.70 -19.19
N VAL A 19 -17.01 0.63 -19.09
CA VAL A 19 -15.71 1.33 -19.04
C VAL A 19 -15.49 1.83 -17.62
N CYS A 20 -14.34 1.48 -17.04
CA CYS A 20 -14.00 1.92 -15.70
C CYS A 20 -13.75 3.43 -15.68
N ASP A 21 -14.42 4.12 -14.75
CA ASP A 21 -14.04 5.47 -14.38
C ASP A 21 -12.61 5.46 -13.76
N PRO A 22 -11.67 6.31 -14.24
CA PRO A 22 -10.30 6.32 -13.73
C PRO A 22 -10.17 6.66 -12.24
N GLU A 23 -10.98 7.59 -11.72
CA GLU A 23 -10.94 7.98 -10.31
C GLU A 23 -11.45 6.84 -9.43
N ARG A 24 -12.59 6.24 -9.80
CA ARG A 24 -13.12 5.06 -9.10
C ARG A 24 -12.13 3.89 -9.10
N ARG A 25 -11.43 3.69 -10.22
CA ARG A 25 -10.39 2.64 -10.31
C ARG A 25 -9.24 2.90 -9.34
N LEU A 26 -8.83 4.16 -9.18
CA LEU A 26 -7.81 4.54 -8.22
C LEU A 26 -8.28 4.27 -6.78
N GLU A 27 -9.47 4.73 -6.42
CA GLU A 27 -10.07 4.50 -5.10
C GLU A 27 -10.18 3.01 -4.77
N TYR A 28 -10.64 2.21 -5.74
CA TYR A 28 -10.76 0.77 -5.56
C TYR A 28 -9.39 0.12 -5.35
N ARG A 29 -8.35 0.55 -6.08
CA ARG A 29 -6.99 0.05 -5.88
C ARG A 29 -6.43 0.42 -4.51
N LEU A 30 -6.67 1.65 -4.02
CA LEU A 30 -6.28 2.07 -2.68
C LEU A 30 -6.97 1.22 -1.60
N LEU A 31 -8.26 0.91 -1.79
CA LEU A 31 -8.99 0.04 -0.89
C LEU A 31 -8.38 -1.37 -0.85
N GLN A 32 -8.05 -1.95 -2.01
CA GLN A 32 -7.44 -3.28 -2.09
C GLN A 32 -6.07 -3.35 -1.44
N LEU A 33 -5.31 -2.26 -1.46
CA LEU A 33 -3.98 -2.19 -0.85
C LEU A 33 -4.02 -1.92 0.66
N ARG A 34 -5.18 -1.58 1.25
CA ARG A 34 -5.21 -1.11 2.64
C ARG A 34 -4.69 -2.15 3.62
N ASP A 35 -5.17 -3.39 3.53
CA ASP A 35 -4.73 -4.45 4.44
C ASP A 35 -3.24 -4.82 4.23
N GLU A 36 -2.72 -4.67 3.01
CA GLU A 36 -1.30 -4.87 2.70
C GLU A 36 -0.43 -3.76 3.33
N VAL A 37 -0.88 -2.51 3.22
CA VAL A 37 -0.22 -1.35 3.85
C VAL A 37 -0.24 -1.50 5.38
N ASP A 38 -1.40 -1.80 5.97
CA ASP A 38 -1.54 -1.97 7.42
C ASP A 38 -0.63 -3.11 7.92
N GLY A 39 -0.61 -4.25 7.23
CA GLY A 39 0.27 -5.36 7.58
C GLY A 39 1.76 -5.04 7.43
N PHE A 40 2.13 -4.23 6.43
CA PHE A 40 3.50 -3.74 6.30
C PHE A 40 3.86 -2.77 7.43
N GLU A 41 2.98 -1.84 7.79
CA GLU A 41 3.19 -0.89 8.89
C GLU A 41 3.37 -1.61 10.22
N ASP A 42 2.51 -2.58 10.53
CA ASP A 42 2.63 -3.41 11.73
C ASP A 42 3.96 -4.18 11.75
N GLY A 43 4.33 -4.79 10.61
CA GLY A 43 5.59 -5.51 10.48
C GLY A 43 6.82 -4.60 10.64
N LEU A 44 6.76 -3.40 10.08
CA LEU A 44 7.82 -2.40 10.18
C LEU A 44 7.95 -1.89 11.62
N CYS A 45 6.84 -1.57 12.28
CA CYS A 45 6.82 -1.18 13.69
C CYS A 45 7.40 -2.28 14.58
N GLY A 46 6.94 -3.52 14.40
CA GLY A 46 7.47 -4.67 15.15
C GLY A 46 8.98 -4.88 14.93
N TYR A 47 9.46 -4.71 13.68
CA TYR A 47 10.89 -4.76 13.39
C TYR A 47 11.64 -3.62 14.09
N LEU A 48 11.18 -2.37 13.98
CA LEU A 48 11.83 -1.21 14.58
C LEU A 48 11.84 -1.26 16.11
N ASP A 49 10.90 -1.96 16.74
CA ASP A 49 10.91 -2.23 18.18
C ASP A 49 11.90 -3.34 18.61
N SER A 50 12.31 -4.20 17.68
CA SER A 50 13.32 -5.23 17.96
C SER A 50 14.72 -4.63 18.19
N PRO A 51 15.62 -5.32 18.91
CA PRO A 51 17.02 -4.88 19.04
C PRO A 51 17.72 -4.64 17.69
N GLN A 52 17.42 -5.47 16.69
CA GLN A 52 18.00 -5.37 15.35
C GLN A 52 17.51 -4.13 14.61
N GLY A 53 16.22 -3.83 14.69
CA GLY A 53 15.63 -2.64 14.06
C GLY A 53 16.12 -1.35 14.71
N ARG A 54 16.20 -1.30 16.04
CA ARG A 54 16.78 -0.15 16.76
C ARG A 54 18.24 0.09 16.38
N PHE A 55 19.01 -0.98 16.22
CA PHE A 55 20.39 -0.87 15.75
C PHE A 55 20.47 -0.34 14.31
N ALA A 56 19.62 -0.86 13.40
CA ALA A 56 19.55 -0.37 12.02
C ALA A 56 19.15 1.11 11.96
N GLN A 57 18.19 1.54 12.78
CA GLN A 57 17.78 2.95 12.88
C GLN A 57 18.92 3.84 13.39
N TRP A 58 19.63 3.41 14.43
CA TRP A 58 20.81 4.12 14.94
C TRP A 58 21.90 4.24 13.87
N LEU A 59 22.17 3.17 13.13
CA LEU A 59 23.18 3.15 12.05
C LEU A 59 22.80 4.13 10.94
N ALA A 60 21.54 4.10 10.49
CA ALA A 60 21.02 5.00 9.47
C ALA A 60 21.13 6.47 9.91
N GLU A 61 20.81 6.78 11.17
CA GLU A 61 20.95 8.14 11.70
C GLU A 61 22.41 8.59 11.72
N ARG A 62 23.32 7.73 12.15
CA ARG A 62 24.76 8.03 12.14
C ARG A 62 25.27 8.31 10.73
N ASP A 63 24.84 7.52 9.74
CA ASP A 63 25.26 7.68 8.35
C ASP A 63 24.69 8.95 7.69
N ARG A 64 23.50 9.42 8.11
CA ARG A 64 22.93 10.70 7.64
C ARG A 64 23.82 11.90 7.97
N HIS A 65 24.51 11.88 9.11
CA HIS A 65 25.43 12.94 9.54
C HIS A 65 26.87 12.74 9.07
N ARG A 66 27.16 11.63 8.36
CA ARG A 66 28.48 11.42 7.79
C ARG A 66 28.66 12.39 6.61
N PRO A 67 29.71 13.21 6.58
CA PRO A 67 29.99 14.05 5.42
C PRO A 67 30.11 13.14 4.20
N LYS A 68 29.36 13.46 3.14
CA LYS A 68 29.54 12.84 1.84
C LYS A 68 30.93 13.26 1.35
N GLY A 69 31.84 12.29 1.32
CA GLY A 69 33.17 12.46 0.71
C GLY A 69 33.05 12.67 -0.79
#